data_AF-A0A5B6VUY7-F1
#
_entry.id   AF-A0A5B6VUY7-F1
#
_cell.length_a   1.000
_cell.length_b   1.000
_cell.length_c   1.000
_cell.angle_alpha   90.00
_cell.angle_beta   90.00
_cell.angle_gamma   90.00
#
_symmetry.space_group_name_H-M   'P 1'
#
loop_
_entity.id
_entity.type
_entity.pdbx_description
1 polymer ?
#
loop_
_entity_poly.entity_id
_entity_poly.type
_entity_poly.pdbx_seq_one_letter_code
_entity_poly.pdbx_strand_id
1 'polypeptide(L)'
;MLYEGFGWCVGNGRNIDIWKDYWSFEGLSGSAIRMKRSMVYVNKVSNLLNENQDGWQENRILELFGEFLRDQIYKIPIIHDGQDDHRIWFHNPYGIFSSKSTYSWLILKQIGFGPYRIFWRIIWKLKTLPKICIFCWRLGHDILPTYEKIASIRSDFNSIFPRCGNDKKTLIHALKDCPKARVVLEYGGFNNILLEGVNTRIFRGAEEEAKVIWEKASALNQEFWIYNLVEVPMLPKTRMDTKWKKPTLGVIKINVDATAKDKEVSFGLVARDSDGFVLGGRWEPGTKIWMYFGWR
;
A
#
# COMPACT_ATOMS: atom_id res chain seq x y z
N MET A 1 -3.89 5.81 -11.99
CA MET A 1 -3.43 4.91 -10.92
C MET A 1 -2.28 5.50 -10.12
N LEU A 2 -1.03 5.59 -10.61
CA LEU A 2 0.10 6.11 -9.81
C LEU A 2 0.01 7.61 -9.50
N TYR A 3 -0.52 8.42 -10.42
CA TYR A 3 -0.66 9.87 -10.28
C TYR A 3 -1.58 10.30 -9.12
N GLU A 4 -2.50 9.43 -8.69
CA GLU A 4 -3.47 9.73 -7.63
C GLU A 4 -2.84 9.69 -6.23
N GLY A 5 -1.70 9.03 -6.07
CA GLY A 5 -0.95 9.06 -4.81
C GLY A 5 0.00 10.26 -4.68
N PHE A 6 0.07 11.10 -5.73
CA PHE A 6 0.80 12.35 -5.71
C PHE A 6 -0.16 13.52 -5.55
N GLY A 7 0.31 14.55 -4.85
CA GLY A 7 -0.29 15.88 -4.92
C GLY A 7 0.76 16.95 -4.75
N TRP A 8 0.30 18.18 -4.57
CA TRP A 8 1.16 19.35 -4.51
C TRP A 8 1.35 19.84 -3.08
N CYS A 9 2.59 20.10 -2.71
CA CYS A 9 2.87 21.00 -1.61
C CYS A 9 2.77 22.44 -2.14
N VAL A 10 1.98 23.27 -1.47
CA VAL A 10 1.73 24.65 -1.88
C VAL A 10 2.96 25.49 -1.53
N GLY A 11 3.57 26.10 -2.53
CA GLY A 11 4.54 27.18 -2.37
C GLY A 11 3.85 28.50 -2.70
N ASN A 12 4.12 29.04 -3.90
CA ASN A 12 3.45 30.25 -4.40
C ASN A 12 2.03 30.01 -4.95
N GLY A 13 1.61 28.75 -5.13
CA GLY A 13 0.28 28.34 -5.56
C GLY A 13 -0.06 28.65 -7.03
N ARG A 14 0.89 29.17 -7.83
CA ARG A 14 0.63 29.63 -9.21
C ARG A 14 0.53 28.46 -10.19
N ASN A 15 1.20 27.35 -9.91
CA ASN A 15 1.20 26.17 -10.78
C ASN A 15 0.04 25.22 -10.47
N ILE A 16 -0.57 25.33 -9.29
CA ILE A 16 -1.56 24.36 -8.78
C ILE A 16 -2.99 24.77 -9.15
N ASP A 17 -3.71 23.92 -9.88
CA ASP A 17 -5.11 24.12 -10.26
C ASP A 17 -6.06 23.58 -9.16
N ILE A 18 -6.89 24.44 -8.58
CA ILE A 18 -7.77 24.07 -7.44
C ILE A 18 -8.80 23.00 -7.80
N TRP A 19 -9.11 22.83 -9.09
CA TRP A 19 -10.10 21.88 -9.57
C TRP A 19 -9.51 20.53 -9.92
N LYS A 20 -8.31 20.54 -10.52
CA LYS A 20 -7.70 19.34 -11.12
C LYS A 20 -6.65 18.70 -10.23
N ASP A 21 -5.95 19.50 -9.45
CA ASP A 21 -4.83 19.03 -8.65
C ASP A 21 -5.28 18.73 -7.22
N TYR A 22 -4.72 17.67 -6.63
CA TYR A 22 -4.73 17.53 -5.18
C TYR A 22 -3.67 18.45 -4.60
N TRP A 23 -4.07 19.36 -3.73
CA TRP A 23 -3.17 20.34 -3.14
C TRP A 23 -3.22 20.22 -1.62
N SER A 24 -2.06 19.93 -1.03
CA SER A 24 -1.81 19.54 0.37
C SER A 24 -2.13 18.10 0.76
N PHE A 25 -3.38 17.65 0.66
CA PHE A 25 -3.76 16.29 1.10
C PHE A 25 -4.74 15.60 0.16
N GLU A 26 -4.80 14.27 0.25
CA GLU A 26 -5.70 13.45 -0.56
C GLU A 26 -7.16 13.85 -0.30
N GLY A 27 -7.87 14.20 -1.37
CA GLY A 27 -9.26 14.67 -1.30
C GLY A 27 -9.44 16.19 -1.39
N LEU A 28 -8.40 16.99 -1.11
CA LEU A 28 -8.45 18.45 -1.30
C LEU A 28 -8.19 18.81 -2.77
N SER A 29 -9.27 18.86 -3.55
CA SER A 29 -9.29 19.21 -4.98
C SER A 29 -10.65 19.82 -5.35
N GLY A 30 -10.97 19.90 -6.64
CA GLY A 30 -12.26 20.42 -7.10
C GLY A 30 -13.48 19.67 -6.55
N SER A 31 -13.31 18.40 -6.18
CA SER A 31 -14.37 17.60 -5.54
C SER A 31 -14.76 18.11 -4.15
N ALA A 32 -13.89 18.88 -3.50
CA ALA A 32 -14.11 19.43 -2.16
C ALA A 32 -14.80 20.82 -2.19
N ILE A 33 -14.90 21.44 -3.38
CA ILE A 33 -15.52 22.76 -3.54
C ILE A 33 -17.04 22.60 -3.53
N ARG A 34 -17.71 23.34 -2.64
CA ARG A 34 -19.16 23.27 -2.44
C ARG A 34 -19.97 24.00 -3.51
N MET A 35 -19.31 24.89 -4.27
CA MET A 35 -19.93 25.68 -5.32
C MET A 35 -19.78 25.02 -6.69
N LYS A 36 -20.75 25.27 -7.58
CA LYS A 36 -20.63 24.87 -8.98
C LYS A 36 -19.46 25.59 -9.63
N ARG A 37 -18.68 24.89 -10.44
CA ARG A 37 -17.53 25.46 -11.16
C ARG A 37 -17.87 26.72 -11.97
N SER A 38 -19.07 26.79 -12.54
CA SER A 38 -19.55 27.97 -13.29
C SER A 38 -19.72 29.23 -12.43
N MET A 39 -19.77 29.11 -11.11
CA MET A 39 -19.95 30.21 -10.16
C MET A 39 -18.63 30.65 -9.52
N VAL A 40 -17.52 29.97 -9.82
CA VAL A 40 -16.22 30.21 -9.19
C VAL A 40 -15.22 30.70 -10.22
N TYR A 41 -14.89 31.99 -10.15
CA TYR A 41 -13.91 32.64 -11.04
C TYR A 41 -12.46 32.45 -10.56
N VAL A 42 -12.19 31.35 -9.87
CA VAL A 42 -10.87 31.00 -9.33
C VAL A 42 -10.42 29.67 -9.91
N ASN A 43 -9.16 29.63 -10.36
CA ASN A 43 -8.58 28.40 -10.89
C ASN A 43 -7.28 28.00 -10.20
N LYS A 44 -6.56 28.93 -9.57
CA LYS A 44 -5.25 28.65 -8.96
C LYS A 44 -5.27 28.79 -7.45
N VAL A 45 -4.44 28.00 -6.77
CA VAL A 45 -4.28 28.09 -5.31
C VAL A 45 -3.76 29.47 -4.91
N SER A 46 -2.92 30.10 -5.74
CA SER A 46 -2.43 31.47 -5.51
C SER A 46 -3.54 32.51 -5.38
N ASN A 47 -4.72 32.28 -5.96
CA ASN A 47 -5.86 33.18 -5.83
C ASN A 47 -6.61 33.01 -4.50
N LEU A 48 -6.29 31.97 -3.74
CA LEU A 48 -6.79 31.73 -2.39
C LEU A 48 -5.82 32.27 -1.33
N LEU A 49 -4.65 32.79 -1.72
CA LEU A 49 -3.69 33.45 -0.85
C LEU A 49 -4.03 34.93 -0.67
N ASN A 50 -3.78 35.48 0.52
CA ASN A 50 -3.98 36.89 0.82
C ASN A 50 -3.02 37.80 0.03
N GLU A 51 -3.22 39.12 0.10
CA GLU A 51 -2.45 40.10 -0.70
C GLU A 51 -0.94 40.03 -0.42
N ASN A 52 -0.57 39.75 0.83
CA ASN A 52 0.83 39.62 1.26
C ASN A 52 1.44 38.25 0.94
N GLN A 53 0.65 37.28 0.48
CA GLN A 53 1.05 35.89 0.24
C GLN A 53 1.67 35.17 1.46
N ASP A 54 1.38 35.62 2.70
CA ASP A 54 1.72 34.92 3.96
C ASP A 54 0.60 34.02 4.47
N GLY A 55 -0.60 34.13 3.90
CA GLY A 55 -1.79 33.55 4.51
C GLY A 55 -2.87 33.21 3.49
N TRP A 56 -3.89 32.50 3.97
CA TRP A 56 -5.08 32.18 3.20
C TRP A 56 -6.11 33.32 3.28
N GLN A 57 -6.84 33.56 2.20
CA GLN A 57 -8.00 34.47 2.19
C GLN A 57 -9.19 33.80 2.88
N GLU A 58 -9.42 34.14 4.15
CA GLU A 58 -10.40 33.48 5.01
C GLU A 58 -11.79 33.38 4.42
N ASN A 59 -12.35 34.53 4.03
CA ASN A 59 -13.70 34.62 3.48
C ASN A 59 -13.86 33.73 2.26
N ARG A 60 -12.82 33.65 1.41
CA ARG A 60 -12.85 32.90 0.16
C ARG A 60 -12.70 31.40 0.38
N ILE A 61 -11.85 30.99 1.32
CA ILE A 61 -11.74 29.59 1.73
C ILE A 61 -13.05 29.12 2.37
N LEU A 62 -13.62 29.93 3.27
CA LEU A 62 -14.87 29.62 3.95
C LEU A 62 -16.03 29.49 2.95
N GLU A 63 -16.14 30.40 1.99
CA GLU A 63 -17.15 30.35 0.93
C GLU A 63 -17.04 29.08 0.07
N LEU A 64 -15.82 28.72 -0.36
CA LEU A 64 -15.62 27.62 -1.30
C LEU A 64 -15.65 26.24 -0.65
N PHE A 65 -15.07 26.09 0.56
CA PHE A 65 -14.82 24.79 1.18
C PHE A 65 -15.63 24.57 2.48
N GLY A 66 -16.18 25.64 3.06
CA GLY A 66 -16.91 25.62 4.33
C GLY A 66 -16.01 25.45 5.55
N GLU A 67 -16.60 25.57 6.74
CA GLU A 67 -15.87 25.64 8.02
C GLU A 67 -14.95 24.46 8.29
N PHE A 68 -15.42 23.23 8.05
CA PHE A 68 -14.64 22.03 8.34
C PHE A 68 -13.32 21.97 7.55
N LEU A 69 -13.38 22.26 6.24
CA LEU A 69 -12.19 22.23 5.39
C LEU A 69 -11.35 23.50 5.52
N ARG A 70 -11.96 24.64 5.88
CA ARG A 70 -11.22 25.86 6.23
C ARG A 70 -10.17 25.53 7.29
N ASP A 71 -10.56 24.91 8.39
CA ASP A 71 -9.63 24.64 9.50
C ASP A 71 -8.46 23.73 9.08
N GLN A 72 -8.68 22.82 8.13
CA GLN A 72 -7.61 21.98 7.58
C GLN A 72 -6.71 22.76 6.60
N ILE A 73 -7.29 23.60 5.75
CA ILE A 73 -6.55 24.44 4.80
C ILE A 73 -5.66 25.43 5.54
N TYR A 74 -6.16 26.00 6.64
CA TYR A 74 -5.40 26.94 7.47
C TYR A 74 -4.15 26.34 8.12
N LYS A 75 -4.16 25.02 8.35
CA LYS A 75 -2.98 24.32 8.88
C LYS A 75 -1.92 24.09 7.81
N ILE A 76 -2.21 24.33 6.53
CA ILE A 76 -1.23 24.20 5.45
C ILE A 76 -0.24 25.36 5.57
N PRO A 77 1.04 25.10 5.85
CA PRO A 77 2.03 26.17 5.92
C PRO A 77 2.19 26.84 4.55
N ILE A 78 2.21 28.17 4.57
CA ILE A 78 2.62 28.98 3.42
C ILE A 78 4.05 29.42 3.73
N ILE A 79 5.01 28.87 2.97
CA ILE A 79 6.42 29.20 3.15
C ILE A 79 6.71 30.49 2.39
N HIS A 80 6.98 31.57 3.13
CA HIS A 80 7.39 32.84 2.56
C HIS A 80 8.78 32.74 1.93
N ASP A 81 8.97 33.46 0.82
CA ASP A 81 10.26 33.64 0.14
C ASP A 81 10.83 32.39 -0.59
N GLY A 82 10.07 31.86 -1.57
CA GLY A 82 10.70 31.30 -2.77
C GLY A 82 10.82 29.78 -2.91
N GLN A 83 9.99 28.96 -2.26
CA GLN A 83 9.81 27.58 -2.78
C GLN A 83 8.71 27.54 -3.83
N ASP A 84 9.09 27.11 -5.03
CA ASP A 84 8.13 26.76 -6.06
C ASP A 84 7.23 25.62 -5.61
N ASP A 85 6.00 25.64 -6.14
CA ASP A 85 5.08 24.51 -6.01
C ASP A 85 5.79 23.22 -6.43
N HIS A 86 5.74 22.19 -5.59
CA HIS A 86 6.40 20.92 -5.89
C HIS A 86 5.50 19.73 -5.56
N ARG A 87 5.74 18.62 -6.28
CA ARG A 87 4.97 17.39 -6.08
C ARG A 87 5.53 16.56 -4.94
N ILE A 88 4.62 16.04 -4.13
CA ILE A 88 4.90 15.15 -3.00
C ILE A 88 4.09 13.87 -3.11
N TRP A 89 4.62 12.80 -2.54
CA TRP A 89 3.95 11.50 -2.43
C TRP A 89 3.22 11.39 -1.09
N PHE A 90 1.88 11.40 -1.09
CA PHE A 90 1.04 11.43 0.12
C PHE A 90 1.14 10.19 1.01
N HIS A 91 1.74 9.10 0.53
CA HIS A 91 1.81 7.84 1.26
C HIS A 91 3.20 7.53 1.83
N ASN A 92 4.00 8.57 2.06
CA ASN A 92 5.25 8.50 2.82
C ASN A 92 5.46 9.81 3.58
N PRO A 93 5.52 9.84 4.92
CA PRO A 93 5.52 11.07 5.74
C PRO A 93 6.58 12.14 5.38
N TYR A 94 7.60 11.79 4.62
CA TYR A 94 8.61 12.73 4.12
C TYR A 94 8.29 13.33 2.75
N GLY A 95 7.13 13.04 2.16
CA GLY A 95 6.81 13.42 0.78
C GLY A 95 7.54 12.60 -0.29
N ILE A 96 8.39 11.64 0.10
CA ILE A 96 9.31 10.96 -0.81
C ILE A 96 8.65 9.73 -1.44
N PHE A 97 8.69 9.70 -2.77
CA PHE A 97 8.29 8.53 -3.54
C PHE A 97 9.23 7.34 -3.29
N SER A 98 8.65 6.14 -3.13
CA SER A 98 9.40 4.89 -3.14
C SER A 98 8.54 3.75 -3.65
N SER A 99 9.13 2.79 -4.37
CA SER A 99 8.40 1.60 -4.85
C SER A 99 7.70 0.85 -3.72
N LYS A 100 8.29 0.86 -2.51
CA LYS A 100 7.72 0.26 -1.29
C LYS A 100 6.45 0.98 -0.83
N SER A 101 6.47 2.31 -0.73
CA SER A 101 5.30 3.09 -0.31
C SER A 101 4.19 3.04 -1.36
N THR A 102 4.55 3.05 -2.64
CA THR A 102 3.61 2.87 -3.76
C THR A 102 2.92 1.52 -3.72
N TYR A 103 3.68 0.43 -3.63
CA TYR A 103 3.11 -0.91 -3.57
C TYR A 103 2.19 -1.05 -2.36
N SER A 104 2.62 -0.55 -1.20
CA SER A 104 1.80 -0.54 0.01
C SER A 104 0.48 0.22 -0.19
N TRP A 105 0.50 1.39 -0.84
CA TRP A 105 -0.70 2.18 -1.09
C TRP A 105 -1.64 1.53 -2.11
N LEU A 106 -1.12 1.04 -3.25
CA LEU A 106 -1.92 0.37 -4.27
C LEU A 106 -2.66 -0.85 -3.72
N ILE A 107 -1.97 -1.65 -2.89
CA ILE A 107 -2.57 -2.81 -2.24
C ILE A 107 -3.67 -2.41 -1.26
N LEU A 108 -3.46 -1.36 -0.45
CA LEU A 108 -4.49 -0.83 0.46
C LEU A 108 -5.71 -0.30 -0.31
N LYS A 109 -5.50 0.35 -1.46
CA LYS A 109 -6.58 0.86 -2.31
C LYS A 109 -7.42 -0.27 -2.93
N GLN A 110 -6.78 -1.39 -3.29
CA GLN A 110 -7.45 -2.53 -3.93
C GLN A 110 -8.19 -3.43 -2.92
N ILE A 111 -7.61 -3.69 -1.77
CA ILE A 111 -8.14 -4.63 -0.77
C ILE A 111 -9.07 -3.92 0.23
N GLY A 112 -9.12 -2.59 0.17
CA GLY A 112 -9.78 -1.74 1.17
C GLY A 112 -8.82 -1.42 2.31
N PHE A 113 -8.94 -0.19 2.84
CA PHE A 113 -8.16 0.30 3.96
C PHE A 113 -8.60 -0.38 5.26
N GLY A 114 -8.21 -1.64 5.46
CA GLY A 114 -8.42 -2.40 6.69
C GLY A 114 -7.16 -2.50 7.55
N PRO A 115 -7.19 -3.29 8.64
CA PRO A 115 -6.03 -3.58 9.48
C PRO A 115 -4.95 -4.41 8.75
N TYR A 116 -4.95 -4.46 7.42
CA TYR A 116 -4.06 -5.22 6.56
C TYR A 116 -2.58 -5.09 6.96
N ARG A 117 -2.10 -3.87 7.19
CA ARG A 117 -0.71 -3.62 7.61
C ARG A 117 -0.43 -4.14 9.04
N ILE A 118 -1.41 -4.02 9.93
CA ILE A 118 -1.34 -4.48 11.32
C ILE A 118 -1.40 -6.01 11.36
N PHE A 119 -2.29 -6.61 10.58
CA PHE A 119 -2.50 -8.04 10.44
C PHE A 119 -1.25 -8.74 9.95
N TRP A 120 -0.62 -8.25 8.88
CA TRP A 120 0.64 -8.82 8.41
C TRP A 120 1.77 -8.62 9.40
N ARG A 121 1.85 -7.45 10.05
CA ARG A 121 2.84 -7.22 11.11
C ARG A 121 2.69 -8.20 12.27
N ILE A 122 1.46 -8.58 12.63
CA ILE A 122 1.21 -9.62 13.64
C ILE A 122 1.71 -10.98 13.14
N ILE A 123 1.34 -11.38 11.92
CA ILE A 123 1.74 -12.67 11.33
C ILE A 123 3.26 -12.81 11.26
N TRP A 124 3.98 -11.77 10.82
CA TRP A 124 5.44 -11.79 10.74
C TRP A 124 6.14 -11.73 12.09
N LYS A 125 5.45 -11.31 13.17
CA LYS A 125 5.99 -11.30 14.54
C LYS A 125 5.67 -12.59 15.33
N LEU A 126 4.91 -13.53 14.76
CA LEU A 126 4.64 -14.80 15.42
C LEU A 126 5.94 -15.57 15.63
N LYS A 127 6.15 -16.08 16.85
CA LYS A 127 7.26 -17.01 17.17
C LYS A 127 6.96 -18.39 16.58
N THR A 128 7.05 -18.51 15.26
CA THR A 128 6.76 -19.73 14.51
C THR A 128 7.73 -19.87 13.34
N LEU A 129 7.65 -21.00 12.62
CA LEU A 129 8.52 -21.26 11.48
C LEU A 129 8.18 -20.30 10.32
N PRO A 130 9.17 -19.73 9.60
CA PRO A 130 8.94 -18.81 8.49
C PRO A 130 7.99 -19.36 7.41
N LYS A 131 8.04 -20.68 7.15
CA LYS A 131 7.13 -21.35 6.21
C LYS A 131 5.66 -21.23 6.60
N ILE A 132 5.35 -21.15 7.90
CA ILE A 132 3.98 -20.97 8.41
C ILE A 132 3.54 -19.52 8.19
N CYS A 133 4.40 -18.53 8.47
CA CYS A 133 4.11 -17.12 8.15
C CYS A 133 3.86 -16.91 6.65
N ILE A 134 4.69 -17.52 5.79
CA ILE A 134 4.52 -17.47 4.33
C ILE A 134 3.22 -18.16 3.90
N PHE A 135 2.88 -19.30 4.51
CA PHE A 135 1.61 -19.97 4.24
C PHE A 135 0.41 -19.10 4.62
N CYS A 136 0.41 -18.49 5.81
CA CYS A 136 -0.62 -17.54 6.23
C CYS A 136 -0.69 -16.32 5.30
N TRP A 137 0.44 -15.84 4.81
CA TRP A 137 0.51 -14.79 3.81
C TRP A 137 -0.18 -15.17 2.50
N ARG A 138 0.18 -16.33 1.94
CA ARG A 138 -0.48 -16.86 0.73
C ARG A 138 -1.97 -17.11 0.94
N LEU A 139 -2.36 -17.53 2.13
CA LEU A 139 -3.74 -17.80 2.52
C LEU A 139 -4.57 -16.51 2.57
N GLY A 140 -4.11 -15.48 3.29
CA GLY A 140 -4.84 -14.21 3.40
C GLY A 140 -4.87 -13.38 2.11
N HIS A 141 -3.97 -13.66 1.17
CA HIS A 141 -4.01 -13.11 -0.19
C HIS A 141 -4.84 -13.95 -1.17
N ASP A 142 -5.42 -15.05 -0.71
CA ASP A 142 -6.11 -16.01 -1.57
C ASP A 142 -5.24 -16.40 -2.79
N ILE A 143 -3.94 -16.66 -2.60
CA ILE A 143 -3.02 -17.10 -3.67
C ILE A 143 -2.97 -18.63 -3.76
N LEU A 144 -3.40 -19.32 -2.69
CA LEU A 144 -3.35 -20.77 -2.65
C LEU A 144 -4.22 -21.37 -3.77
N PRO A 145 -3.70 -22.38 -4.49
CA PRO A 145 -4.43 -22.99 -5.58
C PRO A 145 -5.55 -23.86 -5.01
N THR A 146 -6.73 -23.27 -4.91
CA THR A 146 -7.96 -23.98 -4.57
C THR A 146 -8.54 -24.62 -5.81
N TYR A 147 -9.34 -25.69 -5.62
CA TYR A 147 -10.07 -26.30 -6.72
C TYR A 147 -11.04 -25.31 -7.40
N GLU A 148 -11.52 -24.32 -6.65
CA GLU A 148 -12.33 -23.21 -7.16
C GLU A 148 -11.56 -22.35 -8.17
N LYS A 149 -10.34 -21.89 -7.82
CA LYS A 149 -9.49 -21.11 -8.73
C LYS A 149 -9.02 -21.89 -9.94
N ILE A 150 -8.81 -23.19 -9.79
CA ILE A 150 -8.43 -24.04 -10.92
C ILE A 150 -9.63 -24.21 -11.85
N ALA A 151 -10.82 -24.46 -11.31
CA ALA A 151 -12.06 -24.57 -12.10
C ALA A 151 -12.43 -23.24 -12.80
N SER A 152 -12.12 -22.08 -12.22
CA SER A 152 -12.35 -20.79 -12.88
C SER A 152 -11.43 -20.54 -14.08
N ILE A 153 -10.32 -21.27 -14.19
CA ILE A 153 -9.37 -21.17 -15.31
C ILE A 153 -9.56 -22.33 -16.30
N ARG A 154 -10.04 -23.48 -15.83
CA ARG A 154 -10.21 -24.72 -16.60
C ARG A 154 -11.65 -25.20 -16.57
N SER A 155 -12.36 -24.98 -17.66
CA SER A 155 -13.76 -25.38 -17.84
C SER A 155 -13.99 -26.90 -17.86
N ASP A 156 -12.94 -27.69 -18.10
CA ASP A 156 -12.96 -29.17 -18.11
C ASP A 156 -12.75 -29.80 -16.72
N PHE A 157 -12.60 -28.99 -15.67
CA PHE A 157 -12.16 -29.47 -14.37
C PHE A 157 -13.34 -29.83 -13.44
N ASN A 158 -13.35 -31.06 -12.93
CA ASN A 158 -14.47 -31.59 -12.15
C ASN A 158 -14.79 -30.75 -10.89
N SER A 159 -16.08 -30.45 -10.76
CA SER A 159 -16.87 -29.97 -9.62
C SER A 159 -16.56 -30.44 -8.21
N ILE A 160 -16.02 -31.64 -8.09
CA ILE A 160 -16.13 -32.37 -6.83
C ILE A 160 -14.79 -32.32 -6.10
N PHE A 161 -14.77 -31.85 -4.85
CA PHE A 161 -13.54 -31.82 -4.05
C PHE A 161 -13.12 -33.26 -3.71
N PRO A 162 -11.97 -33.77 -4.20
CA PRO A 162 -11.65 -35.21 -4.12
C PRO A 162 -11.50 -35.73 -2.70
N ARG A 163 -11.24 -34.83 -1.74
CA ARG A 163 -11.01 -35.19 -0.36
C ARG A 163 -12.29 -35.58 0.37
N CYS A 164 -13.42 -34.89 0.13
CA CYS A 164 -14.67 -35.14 0.87
C CYS A 164 -15.93 -35.22 0.00
N GLY A 165 -15.82 -35.13 -1.33
CA GLY A 165 -16.95 -35.30 -2.24
C GLY A 165 -17.98 -34.16 -2.21
N ASN A 166 -17.62 -32.98 -1.67
CA ASN A 166 -18.52 -31.84 -1.53
C ASN A 166 -18.23 -30.78 -2.61
N ASP A 167 -19.23 -29.97 -2.94
CA ASP A 167 -19.20 -28.97 -4.01
C ASP A 167 -18.66 -27.61 -3.54
N LYS A 168 -18.55 -27.39 -2.22
CA LYS A 168 -17.94 -26.18 -1.65
C LYS A 168 -16.42 -26.27 -1.73
N LYS A 169 -15.79 -25.47 -2.60
CA LYS A 169 -14.35 -25.53 -2.92
C LYS A 169 -13.51 -24.38 -2.35
N THR A 170 -14.09 -23.57 -1.48
CA THR A 170 -13.42 -22.39 -0.94
C THR A 170 -12.19 -22.78 -0.12
N LEU A 171 -11.26 -21.85 0.04
CA LEU A 171 -10.07 -22.03 0.86
C LEU A 171 -10.43 -22.40 2.31
N ILE A 172 -11.51 -21.78 2.83
CA ILE A 172 -12.06 -22.06 4.16
C ILE A 172 -12.55 -23.50 4.22
N HIS A 173 -13.26 -24.00 3.20
CA HIS A 173 -13.67 -25.40 3.19
C HIS A 173 -12.47 -26.35 3.20
N ALA A 174 -11.49 -26.14 2.33
CA ALA A 174 -10.34 -27.03 2.21
C ALA A 174 -9.50 -27.12 3.51
N LEU A 175 -9.42 -26.03 4.26
CA LEU A 175 -8.60 -25.93 5.46
C LEU A 175 -9.35 -26.18 6.77
N LYS A 176 -10.67 -25.95 6.80
CA LYS A 176 -11.45 -25.88 8.04
C LYS A 176 -12.76 -26.65 7.95
N ASP A 177 -13.62 -26.34 6.98
CA ASP A 177 -14.99 -26.90 6.96
C ASP A 177 -15.07 -28.32 6.38
N CYS A 178 -14.02 -28.78 5.70
CA CYS A 178 -13.94 -30.15 5.20
C CYS A 178 -13.91 -31.13 6.37
N PRO A 179 -14.81 -32.15 6.43
CA PRO A 179 -14.85 -33.10 7.53
C PRO A 179 -13.50 -33.75 7.83
N LYS A 180 -12.74 -34.09 6.78
CA LYS A 180 -11.40 -34.68 6.95
C LYS A 180 -10.37 -33.68 7.48
N ALA A 181 -10.47 -32.40 7.11
CA ALA A 181 -9.59 -31.36 7.66
C ALA A 181 -9.94 -31.08 9.13
N ARG A 182 -11.22 -31.07 9.45
CA ARG A 182 -11.74 -30.85 10.79
C ARG A 182 -11.22 -31.88 11.80
N VAL A 183 -11.24 -33.17 11.45
CA VAL A 183 -10.67 -34.24 12.29
C VAL A 183 -9.18 -34.01 12.61
N VAL A 184 -8.40 -33.55 11.62
CA VAL A 184 -6.97 -33.25 11.82
C VAL A 184 -6.79 -32.03 12.73
N LEU A 185 -7.62 -30.99 12.56
CA LEU A 185 -7.57 -29.80 13.41
C LEU A 185 -7.98 -30.12 14.85
N GLU A 186 -9.02 -30.93 15.05
CA GLU A 186 -9.46 -31.39 16.37
C GLU A 186 -8.37 -32.21 17.06
N TYR A 187 -7.71 -33.13 16.34
CA TYR A 187 -6.55 -33.87 16.86
C TYR A 187 -5.38 -32.94 17.23
N GLY A 188 -5.21 -31.85 16.48
CA GLY A 188 -4.23 -30.79 16.76
C GLY A 188 -4.60 -29.84 17.91
N GLY A 189 -5.71 -30.07 18.61
CA GLY A 189 -6.16 -29.26 19.75
C GLY A 189 -6.96 -28.00 19.37
N PHE A 190 -7.42 -27.88 18.12
CA PHE A 190 -8.33 -26.81 17.71
C PHE A 190 -9.77 -27.21 18.04
N ASN A 191 -10.31 -26.72 19.16
CA ASN A 191 -11.65 -27.05 19.63
C ASN A 191 -12.76 -26.35 18.81
N ASN A 192 -13.99 -26.88 18.88
CA ASN A 192 -15.17 -26.37 18.18
C ASN A 192 -15.43 -24.86 18.36
N ILE A 193 -15.01 -24.25 19.48
CA ILE A 193 -15.14 -22.79 19.68
C ILE A 193 -14.28 -21.98 18.70
N LEU A 194 -13.11 -22.48 18.30
CA LEU A 194 -12.24 -21.83 17.29
C LEU A 194 -12.65 -22.20 15.86
N LEU A 195 -13.27 -23.37 15.69
CA LEU A 195 -13.75 -23.88 14.40
C LEU A 195 -15.16 -23.37 14.05
N GLU A 196 -16.00 -23.03 15.02
CA GLU A 196 -17.38 -22.58 14.78
C GLU A 196 -17.64 -21.16 15.30
N GLY A 197 -16.77 -20.65 16.17
CA GLY A 197 -16.88 -19.30 16.70
C GLY A 197 -16.56 -18.25 15.64
N VAL A 198 -17.47 -17.28 15.48
CA VAL A 198 -17.09 -15.94 15.03
C VAL A 198 -16.03 -15.44 16.02
N ASN A 199 -14.95 -14.81 15.52
CA ASN A 199 -13.75 -14.47 16.27
C ASN A 199 -13.98 -13.31 17.28
N THR A 200 -14.97 -13.47 18.15
CA THR A 200 -15.49 -12.50 19.12
C THR A 200 -14.52 -12.26 20.27
N ARG A 201 -13.53 -13.13 20.48
CA ARG A 201 -12.47 -12.93 21.48
C ARG A 201 -11.45 -11.87 21.08
N ILE A 202 -11.15 -11.71 19.79
CA ILE A 202 -10.20 -10.67 19.32
C ILE A 202 -10.80 -9.26 19.46
N PHE A 203 -12.14 -9.16 19.38
CA PHE A 203 -12.86 -7.89 19.48
C PHE A 203 -13.56 -7.68 20.82
N ARG A 204 -13.36 -8.57 21.81
CA ARG A 204 -13.93 -8.40 23.15
C ARG A 204 -13.27 -7.20 23.83
N GLY A 205 -14.05 -6.15 24.09
CA GLY A 205 -13.58 -4.91 24.70
C GLY A 205 -13.07 -3.87 23.70
N ALA A 206 -13.16 -4.11 22.39
CA ALA A 206 -13.03 -3.04 21.41
C ALA A 206 -14.36 -2.29 21.35
N GLU A 207 -14.49 -1.22 22.14
CA GLU A 207 -15.70 -0.37 22.17
C GLU A 207 -15.90 0.43 20.88
N GLU A 208 -14.84 0.61 20.09
CA GLU A 208 -14.88 1.41 18.87
C GLU A 208 -14.92 0.50 17.63
N GLU A 209 -15.88 0.76 16.75
CA GLU A 209 -15.93 0.12 15.43
C GLU A 209 -14.61 0.33 14.68
N ALA A 210 -14.18 -0.67 13.91
CA ALA A 210 -12.96 -0.60 13.11
C ALA A 210 -12.91 0.64 12.19
N LYS A 211 -14.07 1.15 11.78
CA LYS A 211 -14.22 2.38 11.01
C LYS A 211 -13.83 3.63 11.82
N VAL A 212 -14.24 3.73 13.08
CA VAL A 212 -13.94 4.87 13.97
C VAL A 212 -12.44 4.91 14.31
N ILE A 213 -11.86 3.75 14.62
CA ILE A 213 -10.40 3.63 14.86
C ILE A 213 -9.62 4.06 13.62
N TRP A 214 -10.12 3.72 12.43
CA TRP A 214 -9.51 4.10 11.16
C TRP A 214 -9.63 5.59 10.84
N GLU A 215 -10.80 6.19 11.06
CA GLU A 215 -11.01 7.64 10.90
C GLU A 215 -10.07 8.42 11.82
N LYS A 216 -9.93 7.99 13.08
CA LYS A 216 -8.96 8.56 14.03
C LYS A 216 -7.51 8.39 13.55
N ALA A 217 -7.12 7.20 13.10
CA ALA A 217 -5.77 6.95 12.59
C ALA A 217 -5.46 7.75 11.32
N SER A 218 -6.45 7.96 10.46
CA SER A 218 -6.33 8.76 9.24
C SER A 218 -6.18 10.25 9.57
N ALA A 219 -6.98 10.76 10.51
CA ALA A 219 -6.88 12.13 11.01
C ALA A 219 -5.52 12.39 11.68
N LEU A 220 -5.07 11.51 12.57
CA LEU A 220 -3.73 11.61 13.20
C LEU A 220 -2.60 11.55 12.17
N ASN A 221 -2.75 10.74 11.12
CA ASN A 221 -1.77 10.68 10.05
C ASN A 221 -1.76 11.98 9.23
N GLN A 222 -2.92 12.59 8.95
CA GLN A 222 -3.02 13.91 8.31
C GLN A 222 -2.37 15.01 9.17
N GLU A 223 -2.62 15.01 10.48
CA GLU A 223 -2.00 15.97 11.41
C GLU A 223 -0.48 15.80 11.49
N PHE A 224 0.01 14.56 11.54
CA PHE A 224 1.44 14.27 11.50
C PHE A 224 2.08 14.73 10.17
N TRP A 225 1.36 14.58 9.07
CA TRP A 225 1.79 15.06 7.76
C TRP A 225 1.94 16.56 7.71
N ILE A 226 0.91 17.28 8.18
CA ILE A 226 0.93 18.74 8.32
C ILE A 226 2.11 19.17 9.18
N TYR A 227 2.32 18.52 10.33
CA TYR A 227 3.44 18.83 11.21
C TYR A 227 4.81 18.71 10.52
N ASN A 228 5.03 17.64 9.74
CA ASN A 228 6.28 17.45 8.99
C ASN A 228 6.46 18.40 7.79
N LEU A 229 5.41 19.13 7.37
CA LEU A 229 5.53 20.20 6.38
C LEU A 229 6.02 21.50 7.01
N VAL A 230 5.74 21.72 8.31
CA VAL A 230 6.10 22.95 9.04
C VAL A 230 7.47 22.84 9.70
N GLU A 231 7.78 21.67 10.26
CA GLU A 231 8.96 21.45 11.09
C GLU A 231 9.99 20.54 10.41
N VAL A 232 11.27 20.67 10.80
CA VAL A 232 12.28 19.67 10.41
C VAL A 232 11.83 18.32 10.96
N PRO A 233 11.74 17.26 10.13
CA PRO A 233 11.18 15.99 10.57
C PRO A 233 11.89 15.50 11.84
N MET A 234 11.12 15.22 12.90
CA MET A 234 11.62 14.78 14.21
C MET A 234 12.50 13.53 14.12
N LEU A 235 12.29 12.73 13.07
CA LEU A 235 13.12 11.60 12.75
C LEU A 235 14.31 12.08 11.90
N PRO A 236 15.56 11.85 12.35
CA PRO A 236 16.73 12.26 11.60
C PRO A 236 16.66 11.69 10.19
N LYS A 237 16.82 12.57 9.19
CA LYS A 237 17.05 12.19 7.80
C LYS A 237 18.30 11.33 7.77
N THR A 238 18.14 10.02 7.92
CA THR A 238 19.17 9.09 7.51
C THR A 238 19.09 9.14 5.99
N ARG A 239 19.77 10.12 5.38
CA ARG A 239 20.17 10.01 3.98
C ARG A 239 21.08 8.78 3.98
N MET A 240 20.48 7.59 3.80
CA MET A 240 21.22 6.51 3.21
C MET A 240 21.62 7.06 1.86
N ASP A 241 22.91 7.38 1.76
CA ASP A 241 23.55 7.85 0.55
C ASP A 241 23.46 6.68 -0.43
N THR A 242 22.33 6.58 -1.14
CA THR A 242 22.03 5.52 -2.11
C THR A 242 22.80 5.72 -3.41
N LYS A 243 23.75 6.67 -3.44
CA LYS A 243 24.73 6.75 -4.50
C LYS A 243 25.50 5.43 -4.54
N TRP A 244 25.47 4.81 -5.72
CA TRP A 244 26.24 3.61 -5.98
C TRP A 244 27.70 3.83 -5.60
N LYS A 245 28.25 2.95 -4.76
CA LYS A 245 29.67 2.91 -4.41
C LYS A 245 30.28 1.62 -4.97
N LYS A 246 31.50 1.74 -5.50
CA LYS A 246 32.31 0.59 -5.95
C LYS A 246 32.44 -0.41 -4.78
N PRO A 247 32.22 -1.72 -5.00
CA PRO A 247 32.47 -2.74 -3.97
C PRO A 247 33.93 -2.68 -3.49
N THR A 248 34.16 -2.97 -2.21
CA THR A 248 35.51 -3.11 -1.66
C THR A 248 36.26 -4.27 -2.31
N LEU A 249 37.60 -4.19 -2.36
CA LEU A 249 38.45 -5.26 -2.89
C LEU A 249 38.10 -6.62 -2.25
N GLY A 250 37.92 -7.64 -3.08
CA GLY A 250 37.50 -8.99 -2.62
C GLY A 250 35.98 -9.19 -2.52
N VAL A 251 35.15 -8.17 -2.78
CA VAL A 251 33.69 -8.31 -2.81
C VAL A 251 33.19 -8.47 -4.24
N ILE A 252 32.42 -9.53 -4.47
CA ILE A 252 31.76 -9.80 -5.75
C ILE A 252 30.40 -9.09 -5.78
N LYS A 253 30.18 -8.27 -6.81
CA LYS A 253 28.88 -7.67 -7.12
C LYS A 253 28.09 -8.58 -8.04
N ILE A 254 26.89 -8.96 -7.63
CA ILE A 254 25.96 -9.71 -8.48
C ILE A 254 24.83 -8.77 -8.91
N ASN A 255 24.75 -8.47 -10.21
CA ASN A 255 23.60 -7.80 -10.79
C ASN A 255 22.62 -8.88 -11.26
N VAL A 256 21.33 -8.71 -10.96
CA VAL A 256 20.27 -9.61 -11.44
C VAL A 256 19.22 -8.76 -12.15
N ASP A 257 18.75 -9.24 -13.30
CA ASP A 257 17.63 -8.64 -14.03
C ASP A 257 16.66 -9.73 -14.48
N ALA A 258 15.38 -9.38 -14.64
CA ALA A 258 14.35 -10.32 -15.05
C ALA A 258 13.35 -9.67 -16.00
N THR A 259 12.92 -10.43 -17.01
CA THR A 259 11.91 -10.02 -17.98
C THR A 259 10.77 -11.03 -17.99
N ALA A 260 9.54 -10.55 -18.03
CA ALA A 260 8.34 -11.36 -18.14
C ALA A 260 7.54 -10.97 -19.39
N LYS A 261 7.27 -11.93 -20.28
CA LYS A 261 6.45 -11.74 -21.47
C LYS A 261 5.65 -13.02 -21.77
N ASP A 262 4.37 -12.88 -22.10
CA ASP A 262 3.51 -13.96 -22.59
C ASP A 262 3.58 -15.29 -21.79
N LYS A 263 3.58 -15.20 -20.45
CA LYS A 263 3.68 -16.31 -19.46
C LYS A 263 5.05 -16.98 -19.34
N GLU A 264 6.08 -16.38 -19.90
CA GLU A 264 7.46 -16.79 -19.72
C GLU A 264 8.20 -15.74 -18.88
N VAL A 265 8.99 -16.22 -17.92
CA VAL A 265 9.93 -15.39 -17.16
C VAL A 265 11.32 -15.85 -17.51
N SER A 266 12.17 -14.88 -17.86
CA SER A 266 13.61 -15.08 -18.01
C SER A 266 14.32 -14.21 -16.97
N PHE A 267 15.42 -14.69 -16.41
CA PHE A 267 16.27 -13.88 -15.57
C PHE A 267 17.74 -14.10 -15.95
N GLY A 268 18.52 -13.03 -15.78
CA GLY A 268 19.96 -13.02 -16.00
C GLY A 268 20.66 -12.53 -14.75
N LEU A 269 21.83 -13.10 -14.46
CA LEU A 269 22.74 -12.61 -13.43
C LEU A 269 24.14 -12.44 -14.01
N VAL A 270 24.84 -11.41 -13.54
CA VAL A 270 26.24 -11.14 -13.87
C VAL A 270 26.99 -10.84 -12.58
N ALA A 271 28.03 -11.63 -12.31
CA ALA A 271 28.97 -11.43 -11.22
C ALA A 271 30.19 -10.63 -11.70
N ARG A 272 30.57 -9.59 -10.96
CA ARG A 272 31.73 -8.75 -11.24
C ARG A 272 32.57 -8.56 -9.98
N ASP A 273 33.87 -8.38 -10.14
CA ASP A 273 34.73 -7.99 -9.03
C ASP A 273 34.58 -6.49 -8.69
N SER A 274 35.39 -6.03 -7.74
CA SER A 274 35.46 -4.63 -7.37
C SER A 274 35.85 -3.73 -8.54
N ASP A 275 36.75 -4.17 -9.42
CA ASP A 275 37.26 -3.39 -10.57
C ASP A 275 36.31 -3.40 -11.78
N GLY A 276 35.22 -4.17 -11.69
CA GLY A 276 34.19 -4.26 -12.72
C GLY A 276 34.47 -5.33 -13.77
N PHE A 277 35.52 -6.14 -13.60
CA PHE A 277 35.74 -7.32 -14.44
C PHE A 277 34.65 -8.34 -14.21
N VAL A 278 34.12 -8.88 -15.31
CA VAL A 278 33.09 -9.92 -15.26
C VAL A 278 33.74 -11.24 -14.88
N LEU A 279 33.37 -11.77 -13.72
CA LEU A 279 33.85 -13.05 -13.22
C LEU A 279 33.01 -14.22 -13.77
N GLY A 280 31.77 -13.93 -14.16
CA GLY A 280 30.86 -14.92 -14.74
C GLY A 280 29.43 -14.39 -14.81
N GLY A 281 28.58 -15.13 -15.51
CA GLY A 281 27.16 -14.82 -15.59
C GLY A 281 26.36 -16.07 -15.93
N ARG A 282 25.08 -16.05 -15.59
CA ARG A 282 24.14 -17.09 -15.96
C ARG A 282 22.85 -16.43 -16.40
N TRP A 283 22.24 -16.95 -17.44
CA TRP A 283 20.88 -16.58 -17.80
C TRP A 283 20.06 -17.86 -17.94
N GLU A 284 18.81 -17.82 -17.51
CA GLU A 284 17.85 -18.88 -17.77
C GLU A 284 16.88 -18.41 -18.86
N PRO A 285 16.82 -19.11 -20.02
CA PRO A 285 15.84 -18.84 -21.05
C PRO A 285 14.42 -19.06 -20.54
N GLY A 286 13.47 -18.37 -21.18
CA GLY A 286 12.04 -18.36 -20.89
C GLY A 286 11.53 -19.67 -20.32
N THR A 287 11.44 -19.73 -18.99
CA THR A 287 10.83 -20.88 -18.33
C THR A 287 9.34 -20.66 -18.40
N LYS A 288 8.65 -21.48 -19.20
CA LYS A 288 7.19 -21.58 -19.12
C LYS A 288 6.84 -21.89 -17.68
N ILE A 289 5.94 -21.10 -17.10
CA ILE A 289 5.43 -21.35 -15.76
C ILE A 289 4.61 -22.65 -15.80
N TRP A 290 5.28 -23.79 -15.66
CA TRP A 290 4.64 -25.04 -15.29
C TRP A 290 4.56 -25.03 -13.76
N MET A 291 3.36 -24.81 -13.24
CA MET A 291 3.07 -25.20 -11.85
C MET A 291 3.24 -26.71 -11.76
N TYR A 292 4.45 -27.18 -11.46
CA TYR A 292 4.69 -28.56 -11.08
C TYR A 292 3.99 -28.80 -9.74
N PHE A 293 2.73 -29.25 -9.82
CA PHE A 293 2.12 -30.07 -8.80
C PHE A 293 2.76 -31.46 -8.90
N GLY A 294 3.65 -31.78 -7.98
CA GLY A 294 4.23 -33.10 -7.85
C GLY A 294 4.62 -33.33 -6.40
N TRP A 295 3.72 -33.98 -5.65
CA TRP A 295 4.08 -34.66 -4.42
C TRP A 295 4.78 -35.97 -4.82
N ARG A 296 6.02 -36.15 -4.38
CA ARG A 296 6.58 -37.48 -4.05
C ARG A 296 7.02 -37.41 -2.61
#